data_AF-A0A971WID5-F1
#
_entry.id   AF-A0A971WID5-F1
#
_cell.length_a   1.000
_cell.length_b   1.000
_cell.length_c   1.000
_cell.angle_alpha   90.00
_cell.angle_beta   90.00
_cell.angle_gamma   90.00
#
_symmetry.space_group_name_H-M   'P 1'
#
loop_
_entity.id
_entity.type
_entity.pdbx_description
1 polymer ?
#
loop_
_entity_poly.entity_id
_entity_poly.type
_entity_poly.pdbx_seq_one_letter_code
_entity_poly.pdbx_strand_id
1 'polypeptide(L)'
;MYAQEQKVGIARDVLTGTSKENYLYRIPLVRLQKDVSLLINVGGVDGLPSRGVIQLGGESKAAEFERINGNPIEELMNIKLTFSNGLFKLYLATPAIFENGWLPKWINKETFEGEFEGIKLKLIACAIGRSVSIGGWDMAKNKPKPMRKAVPAGSVYYFRLENEDYTEKIRESFHFKNISDVLPEEGFGLAILGEVKL
;
A
#
# COMPACT_ATOMS: atom_id res chain seq x y z
N MET A 1 -15.15 -8.08 -5.86
CA MET A 1 -13.75 -8.09 -6.35
C MET A 1 -13.04 -9.42 -6.04
N TYR A 2 -13.20 -10.01 -4.86
CA TYR A 2 -12.64 -11.33 -4.53
C TYR A 2 -13.58 -12.10 -3.60
N ALA A 3 -13.34 -13.40 -3.43
CA ALA A 3 -13.98 -14.27 -2.44
C ALA A 3 -12.92 -14.92 -1.54
N GLN A 4 -13.31 -15.26 -0.31
CA GLN A 4 -12.49 -16.12 0.54
C GLN A 4 -12.78 -17.58 0.24
N GLU A 5 -11.73 -18.39 0.14
CA GLU A 5 -11.81 -19.82 -0.09
C GLU A 5 -11.03 -20.56 1.00
N GLN A 6 -11.68 -21.49 1.69
CA GLN A 6 -11.02 -22.31 2.72
C GLN A 6 -10.33 -23.50 2.05
N LYS A 7 -9.01 -23.63 2.27
CA LYS A 7 -8.25 -24.83 1.90
C LYS A 7 -7.88 -25.60 3.15
N VAL A 8 -8.23 -26.89 3.19
CA VAL A 8 -7.79 -27.84 4.21
C VAL A 8 -6.81 -28.81 3.56
N GLY A 9 -5.70 -29.10 4.23
CA GLY A 9 -4.68 -30.02 3.74
C GLY A 9 -4.16 -30.93 4.83
N ILE A 10 -3.64 -32.09 4.40
CA ILE A 10 -2.99 -33.09 5.24
C ILE A 10 -1.61 -33.43 4.68
N ALA A 11 -0.67 -33.87 5.54
CA ALA A 11 0.48 -34.63 5.08
C ALA A 11 0.15 -36.12 5.05
N ARG A 12 0.65 -36.83 4.02
CA ARG A 12 0.49 -38.28 3.88
C ARG A 12 1.79 -38.99 4.22
N ASP A 13 1.66 -40.13 4.88
CA ASP A 13 2.74 -41.11 4.98
C ASP A 13 2.90 -41.80 3.62
N VAL A 14 4.13 -41.83 3.11
CA VAL A 14 4.43 -42.34 1.76
C VAL A 14 4.31 -43.86 1.71
N LEU A 15 4.60 -44.55 2.81
CA LEU A 15 4.60 -46.01 2.88
C LEU A 15 3.19 -46.55 3.08
N THR A 16 2.43 -45.98 4.02
CA THR A 16 1.08 -46.48 4.35
C THR A 16 -0.02 -45.82 3.52
N GLY A 17 0.27 -44.67 2.90
CA GLY A 17 -0.71 -43.85 2.18
C GLY A 17 -1.70 -43.12 3.09
N THR A 18 -1.61 -43.30 4.41
CA THR A 18 -2.50 -42.69 5.42
C THR A 18 -2.08 -41.27 5.78
N SER A 19 -2.95 -40.52 6.45
CA SER A 19 -2.59 -39.20 7.00
C SER A 19 -1.55 -39.33 8.11
N LYS A 20 -0.58 -38.42 8.15
CA LYS A 20 0.33 -38.29 9.29
C LYS A 20 -0.38 -37.59 10.45
N GLU A 21 -0.18 -38.13 11.66
CA GLU A 21 -0.74 -37.55 12.88
C GLU A 21 -0.19 -36.13 13.12
N ASN A 22 -1.07 -35.19 13.49
CA ASN A 22 -0.78 -33.77 13.69
C ASN A 22 -0.45 -32.92 12.44
N TYR A 23 -0.54 -33.49 11.22
CA TYR A 23 -0.27 -32.74 9.98
C TYR A 23 -1.55 -32.28 9.26
N LEU A 24 -2.55 -31.82 10.01
CA LEU A 24 -3.76 -31.19 9.45
C LEU A 24 -3.60 -29.67 9.51
N TYR A 25 -3.80 -28.98 8.39
CA TYR A 25 -3.79 -27.51 8.35
C TYR A 25 -4.99 -26.96 7.60
N ARG A 26 -5.32 -25.71 7.91
CA ARG A 26 -6.34 -24.93 7.20
C ARG A 26 -5.84 -23.52 6.96
N ILE A 27 -5.98 -23.04 5.74
CA ILE A 27 -5.63 -21.68 5.36
C ILE A 27 -6.77 -21.01 4.57
N PRO A 28 -7.08 -19.73 4.85
CA PRO A 28 -7.93 -18.94 3.98
C PRO A 28 -7.12 -18.47 2.78
N LEU A 29 -7.63 -18.76 1.59
CA LEU A 29 -7.11 -18.26 0.32
C LEU A 29 -8.00 -17.11 -0.17
N VAL A 30 -7.40 -16.20 -0.94
CA VAL A 30 -8.11 -15.17 -1.67
C VAL A 30 -8.26 -15.64 -3.12
N ARG A 31 -9.51 -15.77 -3.56
CA ARG A 31 -9.86 -16.06 -4.95
C ARG A 31 -10.32 -14.77 -5.62
N LEU A 32 -9.52 -14.24 -6.53
CA LEU A 32 -9.92 -13.10 -7.35
C LEU A 32 -11.10 -13.50 -8.22
N GLN A 33 -12.04 -12.56 -8.42
CA GLN A 33 -13.10 -12.75 -9.41
C GLN A 33 -12.51 -12.75 -10.83
N LYS A 34 -13.27 -13.28 -11.79
CA LYS A 34 -12.89 -13.20 -13.20
C LYS A 34 -12.63 -11.73 -13.58
N ASP A 35 -11.61 -11.51 -14.40
CA ASP A 35 -11.22 -10.19 -14.92
C ASP A 35 -10.74 -9.19 -13.85
N VAL A 36 -10.34 -9.69 -12.67
CA VAL A 36 -9.68 -8.89 -11.61
C VAL A 36 -8.20 -9.22 -11.57
N SER A 37 -7.37 -8.18 -11.69
CA SER A 37 -5.90 -8.26 -11.65
C SER A 37 -5.32 -7.27 -10.64
N LEU A 38 -4.07 -7.50 -10.23
CA LEU A 38 -3.30 -6.53 -9.45
C LEU A 38 -2.50 -5.64 -10.39
N LEU A 39 -2.67 -4.33 -10.26
CA LEU A 39 -1.85 -3.35 -10.96
C LEU A 39 -0.69 -2.91 -10.07
N ILE A 40 0.53 -3.04 -10.57
CA ILE A 40 1.75 -2.69 -9.84
C ILE A 40 2.60 -1.78 -10.73
N ASN A 41 3.03 -0.65 -10.18
CA ASN A 41 4.06 0.19 -10.80
C ASN A 41 5.41 -0.18 -10.18
N VAL A 42 6.39 -0.53 -11.02
CA VAL A 42 7.71 -0.98 -10.60
C VAL A 42 8.75 -0.06 -11.23
N GLY A 43 9.61 0.52 -10.40
CA GLY A 43 10.77 1.32 -10.82
C GLY A 43 12.07 0.74 -10.25
N GLY A 44 13.20 1.08 -10.88
CA GLY A 44 14.53 0.69 -10.40
C GLY A 44 14.92 -0.77 -10.62
N VAL A 45 14.23 -1.48 -11.52
CA VAL A 45 14.53 -2.87 -11.89
C VAL A 45 14.81 -2.96 -13.38
N ASP A 46 16.03 -3.32 -13.73
CA ASP A 46 16.45 -3.57 -15.11
C ASP A 46 16.20 -5.03 -15.50
N GLY A 47 15.90 -5.27 -16.78
CA GLY A 47 15.82 -6.62 -17.34
C GLY A 47 14.58 -7.44 -16.90
N LEU A 48 13.59 -6.83 -16.26
CA LEU A 48 12.31 -7.49 -16.00
C LEU A 48 11.63 -7.82 -17.36
N PRO A 49 11.29 -9.09 -17.64
CA PRO A 49 10.68 -9.44 -18.92
C PRO A 49 9.27 -8.86 -19.01
N SER A 50 8.79 -8.62 -20.23
CA SER A 50 7.46 -8.03 -20.47
C SER A 50 6.31 -8.96 -20.10
N ARG A 51 6.56 -10.25 -19.87
CA ARG A 51 5.58 -11.21 -19.36
C ARG A 51 6.28 -12.42 -18.76
N GLY A 52 5.59 -13.16 -17.90
CA GLY A 52 6.10 -14.40 -17.35
C GLY A 52 5.23 -14.98 -16.25
N VAL A 53 5.76 -15.99 -15.57
CA VAL A 53 5.15 -16.60 -14.39
C VAL A 53 6.09 -16.40 -13.20
N ILE A 54 5.55 -15.96 -12.07
CA ILE A 54 6.26 -15.80 -10.80
C ILE A 54 5.57 -16.59 -9.69
N GLN A 55 6.29 -16.85 -8.61
CA GLN A 55 5.69 -17.30 -7.36
C GLN A 55 5.24 -16.08 -6.55
N LEU A 56 3.96 -16.00 -6.22
CA LEU A 56 3.37 -14.89 -5.46
C LEU A 56 2.57 -15.41 -4.27
N GLY A 57 2.86 -14.85 -3.09
CA GLY A 57 2.19 -15.18 -1.85
C GLY A 57 2.67 -16.50 -1.21
N GLY A 58 1.86 -17.04 -0.30
CA GLY A 58 2.15 -18.28 0.41
C GLY A 58 1.97 -19.53 -0.45
N GLU A 59 2.56 -20.65 -0.02
CA GLU A 59 2.53 -21.94 -0.71
C GLU A 59 3.06 -21.90 -2.17
N SER A 60 3.91 -20.94 -2.52
CA SER A 60 4.53 -20.82 -3.85
C SER A 60 3.52 -20.86 -5.00
N LYS A 61 2.37 -20.20 -4.85
CA LYS A 61 1.35 -20.13 -5.90
C LYS A 61 1.91 -19.41 -7.13
N ALA A 62 1.65 -19.95 -8.30
CA ALA A 62 2.00 -19.33 -9.56
C ALA A 62 1.06 -18.16 -9.87
N ALA A 63 1.62 -17.06 -10.33
CA ALA A 63 0.90 -15.92 -10.88
C ALA A 63 1.53 -15.53 -12.22
N GLU A 64 0.69 -15.33 -13.23
CA GLU A 64 1.10 -14.72 -14.48
C GLU A 64 1.19 -13.22 -14.31
N PHE A 65 2.19 -12.61 -14.96
CA PHE A 65 2.31 -11.17 -15.06
C PHE A 65 2.61 -10.77 -16.49
N GLU A 66 2.15 -9.59 -16.85
CA GLU A 66 2.49 -8.93 -18.11
C GLU A 66 2.65 -7.44 -17.88
N ARG A 67 3.55 -6.84 -18.64
CA ARG A 67 3.65 -5.40 -18.78
C ARG A 67 2.53 -4.95 -19.70
N ILE A 68 1.63 -4.17 -19.16
CA ILE A 68 0.53 -3.60 -19.92
C ILE A 68 1.02 -2.47 -20.83
N ASN A 69 0.44 -2.39 -22.03
CA ASN A 69 0.60 -1.26 -22.92
C ASN A 69 -0.39 -0.16 -22.50
N GLY A 70 0.10 1.07 -22.33
CA GLY A 70 -0.71 2.18 -21.80
C GLY A 70 -0.83 2.14 -20.27
N ASN A 71 -1.57 3.10 -19.72
CA ASN A 71 -1.77 3.23 -18.29
C ASN A 71 -3.28 3.28 -17.95
N PRO A 72 -3.85 2.22 -17.36
CA PRO A 72 -5.29 2.11 -17.11
C PRO A 72 -5.80 3.11 -16.07
N ILE A 73 -4.89 3.79 -15.36
CA ILE A 73 -5.20 4.83 -14.37
C ILE A 73 -4.63 6.19 -14.79
N GLU A 74 -4.34 6.38 -16.08
CA GLU A 74 -3.78 7.64 -16.62
C GLU A 74 -4.65 8.84 -16.31
N GLU A 75 -5.97 8.73 -16.45
CA GLU A 75 -6.92 9.78 -16.11
C GLU A 75 -6.83 10.18 -14.64
N LEU A 76 -6.69 9.19 -13.74
CA LEU A 76 -6.54 9.43 -12.32
C LEU A 76 -5.17 10.04 -12.00
N MET A 77 -4.11 9.59 -12.66
CA MET A 77 -2.77 10.17 -12.51
C MET A 77 -2.72 11.61 -12.99
N ASN A 78 -3.43 11.94 -14.08
CA ASN A 78 -3.43 13.25 -14.73
C ASN A 78 -4.62 14.13 -14.31
N ILE A 79 -5.31 13.75 -13.23
CA ILE A 79 -6.45 14.51 -12.73
C ILE A 79 -6.04 15.95 -12.42
N LYS A 80 -6.78 16.90 -12.99
CA LYS A 80 -6.61 18.32 -12.69
C LYS A 80 -7.22 18.59 -11.31
N LEU A 81 -6.40 19.12 -10.40
CA LEU A 81 -6.79 19.44 -9.04
C LEU A 81 -6.57 20.91 -8.80
N THR A 82 -7.49 21.53 -8.09
CA THR A 82 -7.46 22.93 -7.69
C THR A 82 -7.79 23.04 -6.20
N PHE A 83 -6.90 23.67 -5.44
CA PHE A 83 -7.05 23.83 -3.98
C PHE A 83 -7.50 25.24 -3.63
N SER A 84 -8.62 25.69 -4.22
CA SER A 84 -9.10 27.08 -4.12
C SER A 84 -9.43 27.55 -2.69
N ASN A 85 -9.74 26.62 -1.80
CA ASN A 85 -10.00 26.87 -0.37
C ASN A 85 -8.78 26.58 0.52
N GLY A 86 -7.61 26.35 -0.08
CA GLY A 86 -6.38 25.97 0.61
C GLY A 86 -6.45 24.59 1.28
N LEU A 87 -7.46 23.76 0.98
CA LEU A 87 -7.62 22.43 1.55
C LEU A 87 -7.40 21.35 0.48
N PHE A 88 -6.75 20.27 0.90
CA PHE A 88 -6.61 19.06 0.11
C PHE A 88 -6.69 17.84 1.01
N LYS A 89 -6.88 16.66 0.39
CA LYS A 89 -6.85 15.39 1.09
C LYS A 89 -5.89 14.42 0.44
N LEU A 90 -5.26 13.58 1.26
CA LEU A 90 -4.44 12.46 0.85
C LEU A 90 -5.17 11.17 1.19
N TYR A 91 -5.51 10.39 0.17
CA TYR A 91 -5.99 9.02 0.30
C TYR A 91 -4.82 8.05 0.25
N LEU A 92 -4.68 7.17 1.25
CA LEU A 92 -3.66 6.13 1.27
C LEU A 92 -4.16 4.89 0.52
N ALA A 93 -3.65 4.66 -0.69
CA ALA A 93 -3.99 3.50 -1.50
C ALA A 93 -3.30 2.21 -1.03
N THR A 94 -2.16 2.34 -0.35
CA THR A 94 -1.46 1.25 0.34
C THR A 94 -1.26 1.61 1.82
N PRO A 95 -1.06 0.63 2.72
CA PRO A 95 -0.79 0.94 4.12
C PRO A 95 0.43 1.85 4.28
N ALA A 96 0.43 2.72 5.29
CA ALA A 96 1.57 3.61 5.59
C ALA A 96 2.12 3.33 6.99
N ILE A 97 3.44 3.29 7.13
CA ILE A 97 4.12 3.09 8.39
C ILE A 97 4.73 4.43 8.80
N PHE A 98 4.08 5.11 9.74
CA PHE A 98 4.58 6.36 10.28
C PHE A 98 5.29 6.17 11.62
N GLU A 99 6.35 6.93 11.86
CA GLU A 99 7.16 6.79 13.09
C GLU A 99 6.39 7.23 14.34
N ASN A 100 5.49 8.22 14.21
CA ASN A 100 4.62 8.66 15.31
C ASN A 100 3.25 7.92 15.33
N GLY A 101 3.25 6.64 14.92
CA GLY A 101 2.07 5.78 14.92
C GLY A 101 1.14 6.06 13.73
N TRP A 102 0.12 6.90 13.95
CA TRP A 102 -0.78 7.34 12.88
C TRP A 102 -0.36 8.68 12.27
N LEU A 103 0.53 9.42 12.93
CA LEU A 103 0.97 10.72 12.51
C LEU A 103 2.32 10.60 11.77
N PRO A 104 2.46 11.12 10.55
CA PRO A 104 3.76 11.19 9.87
C PRO A 104 4.82 11.94 10.69
N LYS A 105 6.09 11.56 10.58
CA LYS A 105 7.18 12.16 11.39
C LYS A 105 7.42 13.65 11.14
N TRP A 106 7.05 14.12 9.97
CA TRP A 106 7.18 15.52 9.54
C TRP A 106 6.06 16.43 10.05
N ILE A 107 5.11 15.90 10.84
CA ILE A 107 4.07 16.68 11.52
C ILE A 107 4.34 16.76 13.02
N ASN A 108 4.30 17.96 13.56
CA ASN A 108 4.37 18.20 14.99
C ASN A 108 3.07 17.72 15.68
N LYS A 109 3.19 16.90 16.72
CA LYS A 109 2.06 16.28 17.42
C LYS A 109 1.21 17.26 18.25
N GLU A 110 1.78 18.38 18.67
CA GLU A 110 1.12 19.37 19.51
C GLU A 110 0.38 20.41 18.66
N THR A 111 1.02 20.90 17.60
CA THR A 111 0.46 21.97 16.74
C THR A 111 -0.28 21.44 15.52
N PHE A 112 -0.02 20.19 15.13
CA PHE A 112 -0.43 19.57 13.86
C PHE A 112 0.07 20.28 12.61
N GLU A 113 1.08 21.13 12.76
CA GLU A 113 1.79 21.78 11.66
C GLU A 113 2.98 20.93 11.24
N GLY A 114 3.31 20.95 9.95
CA GLY A 114 4.38 20.18 9.38
C GLY A 114 4.95 20.80 8.12
N GLU A 115 6.13 20.32 7.74
CA GLU A 115 6.77 20.69 6.49
C GLU A 115 7.18 19.42 5.74
N PHE A 116 6.70 19.28 4.50
CA PHE A 116 7.05 18.17 3.63
C PHE A 116 7.62 18.70 2.33
N GLU A 117 8.87 18.35 2.02
CA GLU A 117 9.60 18.85 0.82
C GLU A 117 9.53 20.38 0.65
N GLY A 118 9.54 21.14 1.76
CA GLY A 118 9.42 22.60 1.75
C GLY A 118 8.01 23.12 1.47
N ILE A 119 6.97 22.31 1.68
CA ILE A 119 5.56 22.72 1.70
C ILE A 119 5.13 22.79 3.16
N LYS A 120 4.70 23.97 3.62
CA LYS A 120 4.16 24.15 4.97
C LYS A 120 2.65 23.90 4.96
N LEU A 121 2.22 23.02 5.84
CA LEU A 121 0.83 22.59 5.91
C LEU A 121 0.44 22.19 7.33
N LYS A 122 -0.85 22.27 7.59
CA LYS A 122 -1.46 21.90 8.87
C LYS A 122 -2.42 20.75 8.66
N LEU A 123 -2.25 19.68 9.43
CA LEU A 123 -3.21 18.59 9.49
C LEU A 123 -4.46 19.08 10.23
N ILE A 124 -5.60 19.01 9.56
CA ILE A 124 -6.89 19.47 10.10
C ILE A 124 -7.70 18.30 10.65
N ALA A 125 -7.70 17.18 9.93
CA ALA A 125 -8.45 15.99 10.30
C ALA A 125 -7.86 14.74 9.64
N CYS A 126 -8.20 13.57 10.16
CA CYS A 126 -7.97 12.31 9.48
C CYS A 126 -9.13 11.34 9.73
N ALA A 127 -9.38 10.47 8.76
CA ALA A 127 -10.30 9.35 8.85
C ALA A 127 -9.47 8.07 8.68
N ILE A 128 -9.16 7.42 9.80
CA ILE A 128 -8.25 6.26 9.83
C ILE A 128 -8.98 5.03 10.40
N GLY A 129 -8.71 3.88 9.80
CA GLY A 129 -9.19 2.59 10.30
C GLY A 129 -8.35 2.05 11.46
N ARG A 130 -8.71 0.85 11.95
CA ARG A 130 -7.88 0.12 12.91
C ARG A 130 -6.51 -0.19 12.31
N SER A 131 -5.45 0.03 13.09
CA SER A 131 -4.09 -0.26 12.65
C SER A 131 -3.92 -1.72 12.23
N VAL A 132 -3.17 -1.92 11.14
CA VAL A 132 -2.81 -3.25 10.64
C VAL A 132 -1.39 -3.60 11.05
N SER A 133 -1.16 -4.85 11.41
CA SER A 133 0.17 -5.37 11.73
C SER A 133 0.81 -5.89 10.45
N ILE A 134 1.95 -5.31 10.08
CA ILE A 134 2.69 -5.68 8.87
C ILE A 134 4.05 -6.22 9.28
N GLY A 135 4.31 -7.47 8.87
CA GLY A 135 5.60 -8.12 9.03
C GLY A 135 6.03 -8.71 7.70
N GLY A 136 6.56 -9.92 7.74
CA GLY A 136 6.95 -10.67 6.55
C GLY A 136 8.04 -11.68 6.88
N TRP A 137 8.61 -12.27 5.83
CA TRP A 137 9.75 -13.17 5.93
C TRP A 137 10.92 -12.61 5.14
N ASP A 138 12.09 -12.53 5.77
CA ASP A 138 13.35 -12.24 5.10
C ASP A 138 13.88 -13.55 4.53
N MET A 139 13.77 -13.74 3.22
CA MET A 139 14.20 -14.96 2.53
C MET A 139 15.72 -15.14 2.57
N ALA A 140 16.50 -14.05 2.54
CA ALA A 140 17.95 -14.11 2.54
C ALA A 140 18.50 -14.51 3.92
N LYS A 141 17.86 -14.02 5.00
CA LYS A 141 18.25 -14.33 6.38
C LYS A 141 17.44 -15.47 7.01
N ASN A 142 16.48 -16.02 6.26
CA ASN A 142 15.56 -17.06 6.68
C ASN A 142 14.93 -16.81 8.06
N LYS A 143 14.37 -15.60 8.27
CA LYS A 143 13.76 -15.21 9.55
C LYS A 143 12.60 -14.23 9.39
N PRO A 144 11.72 -14.08 10.40
CA PRO A 144 10.67 -13.05 10.37
C PRO A 144 11.24 -11.63 10.23
N LYS A 145 10.62 -10.79 9.38
CA LYS A 145 10.82 -9.33 9.38
C LYS A 145 10.21 -8.73 10.66
N PRO A 146 10.74 -7.60 11.18
CA PRO A 146 10.15 -6.91 12.33
C PRO A 146 8.68 -6.57 12.09
N MET A 147 7.83 -6.83 13.08
CA MET A 147 6.42 -6.47 13.04
C MET A 147 6.24 -4.96 13.25
N ARG A 148 5.54 -4.30 12.34
CA ARG A 148 5.26 -2.85 12.39
C ARG A 148 3.76 -2.61 12.42
N LYS A 149 3.34 -1.54 13.11
CA LYS A 149 1.97 -1.04 13.01
C LYS A 149 1.91 -0.05 11.86
N ALA A 150 0.94 -0.24 10.98
CA ALA A 150 0.68 0.64 9.86
C ALA A 150 -0.74 1.20 9.93
N VAL A 151 -0.88 2.41 9.43
CA VAL A 151 -2.17 2.99 9.05
C VAL A 151 -2.70 2.19 7.85
N PRO A 152 -3.95 1.70 7.89
CA PRO A 152 -4.46 0.85 6.82
C PRO A 152 -4.67 1.64 5.52
N ALA A 153 -4.58 0.94 4.39
CA ALA A 153 -5.09 1.44 3.11
C ALA A 153 -6.57 1.85 3.25
N GLY A 154 -6.97 2.87 2.51
CA GLY A 154 -8.29 3.49 2.62
C GLY A 154 -8.34 4.69 3.58
N SER A 155 -7.29 4.92 4.36
CA SER A 155 -7.22 6.04 5.29
C SER A 155 -7.06 7.38 4.56
N VAL A 156 -7.62 8.45 5.12
CA VAL A 156 -7.62 9.79 4.52
C VAL A 156 -7.12 10.84 5.50
N TYR A 157 -6.21 11.71 5.05
CA TYR A 157 -5.69 12.85 5.81
C TYR A 157 -6.09 14.15 5.13
N TYR A 158 -6.59 15.12 5.89
CA TYR A 158 -7.05 16.42 5.41
C TYR A 158 -6.09 17.51 5.87
N PHE A 159 -5.58 18.29 4.93
CA PHE A 159 -4.58 19.31 5.19
C PHE A 159 -5.04 20.68 4.73
N ARG A 160 -4.56 21.71 5.43
CA ARG A 160 -4.67 23.11 5.06
C ARG A 160 -3.30 23.68 4.73
N LEU A 161 -3.22 24.41 3.64
CA LEU A 161 -2.03 25.20 3.26
C LEU A 161 -1.97 26.48 4.09
N GLU A 162 -0.77 26.84 4.53
CA GLU A 162 -0.56 28.08 5.28
C GLU A 162 -0.34 29.31 4.37
N ASN A 163 0.10 29.10 3.11
CA ASN A 163 0.36 30.16 2.12
C ASN A 163 -0.13 29.76 0.71
N GLU A 164 -0.26 30.74 -0.21
CA GLU A 164 -0.84 30.57 -1.55
C GLU A 164 -0.02 29.71 -2.54
N ASP A 165 -0.80 29.18 -3.50
CA ASP A 165 -0.57 28.27 -4.65
C ASP A 165 0.70 27.40 -4.71
N TYR A 166 0.73 26.37 -3.85
CA TYR A 166 1.62 25.22 -4.02
C TYR A 166 1.02 24.10 -4.88
N THR A 167 -0.02 24.34 -5.71
CA THR A 167 -0.80 23.26 -6.35
C THR A 167 0.09 22.25 -7.10
N GLU A 168 0.96 22.72 -7.98
CA GLU A 168 1.88 21.85 -8.72
C GLU A 168 2.87 21.15 -7.79
N LYS A 169 3.43 21.87 -6.81
CA LYS A 169 4.40 21.30 -5.86
C LYS A 169 3.76 20.20 -4.99
N ILE A 170 2.54 20.40 -4.50
CA ILE A 170 1.79 19.39 -3.74
C ILE A 170 1.53 18.17 -4.61
N ARG A 171 1.15 18.40 -5.87
CA ARG A 171 0.92 17.32 -6.83
C ARG A 171 2.19 16.49 -7.04
N GLU A 172 3.33 17.15 -7.27
CA GLU A 172 4.64 16.49 -7.43
C GLU A 172 5.08 15.73 -6.17
N SER A 173 4.86 16.31 -4.98
CA SER A 173 5.28 15.73 -3.70
C SER A 173 4.38 14.59 -3.19
N PHE A 174 3.07 14.62 -3.48
CA PHE A 174 2.12 13.70 -2.86
C PHE A 174 1.36 12.80 -3.83
N HIS A 175 1.03 13.25 -5.05
CA HIS A 175 0.15 12.50 -5.93
C HIS A 175 0.90 11.32 -6.57
N PHE A 176 0.43 10.09 -6.31
CA PHE A 176 1.11 8.84 -6.67
C PHE A 176 2.54 8.74 -6.13
N LYS A 177 2.78 9.29 -4.93
CA LYS A 177 4.04 9.18 -4.19
C LYS A 177 3.87 8.33 -2.94
N ASN A 178 4.93 7.62 -2.56
CA ASN A 178 4.97 6.82 -1.35
C ASN A 178 5.44 7.70 -0.18
N ILE A 179 4.52 8.05 0.72
CA ILE A 179 4.76 9.01 1.81
C ILE A 179 5.03 8.35 3.17
N SER A 180 5.15 7.02 3.20
CA SER A 180 5.46 6.28 4.42
C SER A 180 6.84 6.68 4.96
N ASP A 181 6.96 6.86 6.28
CA ASP A 181 8.26 7.18 6.91
C ASP A 181 9.23 6.00 6.82
N VAL A 182 8.69 4.79 6.72
CA VAL A 182 9.41 3.52 6.73
C VAL A 182 9.05 2.71 5.49
N LEU A 183 10.08 2.22 4.79
CA LEU A 183 9.99 1.38 3.59
C LEU A 183 9.12 1.94 2.44
N PRO A 184 9.15 3.26 2.13
CA PRO A 184 8.40 3.80 0.99
C PRO A 184 8.79 3.13 -0.34
N GLU A 185 10.02 2.66 -0.49
CA GLU A 185 10.52 1.92 -1.65
C GLU A 185 9.87 0.53 -1.81
N GLU A 186 9.35 -0.08 -0.74
CA GLU A 186 8.59 -1.34 -0.80
C GLU A 186 7.10 -1.11 -1.17
N GLY A 187 6.69 0.14 -1.47
CA GLY A 187 5.32 0.48 -1.89
C GLY A 187 4.40 0.93 -0.76
N PHE A 188 4.91 1.14 0.46
CA PHE A 188 4.13 1.65 1.58
C PHE A 188 3.82 3.14 1.43
N GLY A 189 2.59 3.52 1.76
CA GLY A 189 2.13 4.90 1.82
C GLY A 189 1.88 5.54 0.47
N LEU A 190 1.46 4.77 -0.54
CA LEU A 190 1.05 5.32 -1.83
C LEU A 190 -0.12 6.28 -1.62
N ALA A 191 0.14 7.58 -1.78
CA ALA A 191 -0.84 8.63 -1.57
C ALA A 191 -1.46 9.07 -2.90
N ILE A 192 -2.78 9.27 -2.88
CA ILE A 192 -3.54 9.84 -3.98
C ILE A 192 -4.16 11.14 -3.48
N LEU A 193 -3.72 12.24 -4.11
CA LEU A 193 -4.22 13.58 -3.84
C LEU A 193 -5.66 13.76 -4.33
N GLY A 194 -6.46 14.52 -3.59
CA GLY A 194 -7.82 14.89 -3.99
C GLY A 194 -8.26 16.23 -3.43
N GLU A 195 -9.29 16.81 -4.04
CA GLU A 195 -9.90 18.05 -3.59
C GLU A 195 -10.82 17.84 -2.38
N VAL A 196 -10.97 18.90 -1.59
CA VAL A 196 -11.96 19.01 -0.51
C VAL A 196 -12.99 20.06 -0.94
N LYS A 197 -14.19 19.61 -1.30
CA LYS A 197 -15.33 20.48 -1.56
C LYS A 197 -16.08 20.69 -0.26
N LEU A 198 -16.25 21.96 0.12
CA LEU A 198 -17.02 22.39 1.29
C LEU A 198 -18.46 22.72 0.87
#